data_AF-A0A3N9VHG0-F1
#
_entry.id   AF-A0A3N9VHG0-F1
#
_cell.length_a   1.000
_cell.length_b   1.000
_cell.length_c   1.000
_cell.angle_alpha   90.00
_cell.angle_beta   90.00
_cell.angle_gamma   90.00
#
_symmetry.space_group_name_H-M   'P 1'
#
loop_
_entity.id
_entity.type
_entity.pdbx_description
1 polymer ?
#
loop_
_entity_poly.entity_id
_entity_poly.type
_entity_poly.pdbx_seq_one_letter_code
_entity_poly.pdbx_strand_id
1 'polypeptide(L)'
;MSDSENNKGAAVIPFSQVNKSGSLALSAKVAQLRAAGIKERIEMILSDPEGKKLARSLEPQEIYWLVKELADEDVVPLIALSSPEQFCFFLDVELWNGCTYSREKAMEWVGHLLVAGEEFLVEQLYHLDFELLLLICRKELFVGGGVGDVISDDECRAEWDHTFDDMFFITFRDEKQGPLMGRLINNIYHHDHSLYLRLMQGTKNEIDSEQEELCYRFRSGRLADRGFPEWEHALEIYRSVTPEDFVRQDAKDSVIVDFDAILPVPFFAGNSLFQRAMNSANCEGLNAELYCLINSALVAEDKSFSDLDTIDSVLQRVYGYLAIALEHLSGGDEKEAVRILETEYLKRLFQLGFGIISQLRSRAERISSEGIEHATNRALIGFRRKYPRFYRGLDQDHVDGYREFKGLADFQAADALLRNLEG
;
A
#
# COMPACT_ATOMS: atom_id res chain seq x y z
N MET A 1 9.19 27.33 -48.17
CA MET A 1 9.16 28.73 -47.70
C MET A 1 7.75 29.01 -47.23
N SER A 2 7.38 29.27 -45.99
CA SER A 2 8.03 29.41 -44.66
C SER A 2 6.82 29.66 -43.72
N ASP A 3 6.50 28.76 -42.80
CA ASP A 3 6.84 28.74 -41.36
C ASP A 3 5.92 29.55 -40.41
N SER A 4 5.44 28.82 -39.38
CA SER A 4 4.98 29.20 -38.01
C SER A 4 3.74 30.11 -37.87
N GLU A 5 2.61 29.70 -37.27
CA GLU A 5 2.33 29.22 -35.89
C GLU A 5 2.84 30.13 -34.76
N ASN A 6 1.91 30.83 -34.10
CA ASN A 6 2.04 31.51 -32.80
C ASN A 6 0.60 31.85 -32.33
N ASN A 7 0.15 31.73 -31.09
CA ASN A 7 0.72 31.28 -29.83
C ASN A 7 -0.48 30.95 -28.90
N LYS A 8 -0.39 29.86 -28.13
CA LYS A 8 -1.37 29.50 -27.10
C LYS A 8 -1.28 30.50 -25.96
N GLY A 9 -2.44 30.91 -25.43
CA GLY A 9 -2.53 31.75 -24.24
C GLY A 9 -1.91 31.05 -23.03
N ALA A 10 -0.81 31.63 -22.54
CA ALA A 10 -0.21 31.26 -21.27
C ALA A 10 -1.17 31.61 -20.12
N ALA A 11 -1.58 30.60 -19.35
CA ALA A 11 -2.21 30.82 -18.05
C ALA A 11 -1.19 31.48 -17.12
N VAL A 12 -1.50 32.70 -16.69
CA VAL A 12 -0.67 33.51 -15.79
C VAL A 12 -0.65 32.83 -14.42
N ILE A 13 0.50 32.28 -14.04
CA ILE A 13 0.74 31.73 -12.70
C ILE A 13 0.79 32.90 -11.68
N PRO A 14 0.08 32.84 -10.54
CA PRO A 14 0.07 33.93 -9.57
C PRO A 14 1.45 34.19 -8.96
N PHE A 15 1.83 35.47 -8.84
CA PHE A 15 3.14 35.97 -8.37
C PHE A 15 3.53 35.56 -6.94
N SER A 16 2.70 34.83 -6.19
CA SER A 16 2.95 34.45 -4.79
C SER A 16 3.68 33.11 -4.59
N GLN A 17 3.94 32.34 -5.66
CA GLN A 17 4.50 30.99 -5.56
C GLN A 17 5.99 30.86 -5.90
N VAL A 18 6.69 31.98 -6.14
CA VAL A 18 8.08 31.98 -6.60
C VAL A 18 8.99 32.55 -5.52
N ASN A 19 9.99 31.78 -5.09
CA ASN A 19 11.03 32.23 -4.17
C ASN A 19 11.94 33.28 -4.84
N LYS A 20 12.74 34.03 -4.06
CA LYS A 20 13.64 35.10 -4.56
C LYS A 20 14.61 34.67 -5.68
N SER A 21 14.79 33.37 -5.90
CA SER A 21 15.62 32.76 -6.93
C SER A 21 14.89 32.40 -8.24
N GLY A 22 13.58 32.62 -8.35
CA GLY A 22 12.81 32.21 -9.52
C GLY A 22 12.32 30.75 -9.48
N SER A 23 12.60 30.00 -8.41
CA SER A 23 12.08 28.63 -8.22
C SER A 23 10.70 28.65 -7.54
N LEU A 24 9.83 27.70 -7.90
CA LEU A 24 8.59 27.45 -7.15
C LEU A 24 8.90 27.17 -5.67
N ALA A 25 8.08 27.70 -4.78
CA ALA A 25 8.13 27.38 -3.35
C ALA A 25 7.85 25.88 -3.14
N LEU A 26 8.45 25.27 -2.11
CA LEU A 26 8.30 23.84 -1.82
C LEU A 26 6.82 23.42 -1.71
N SER A 27 5.97 24.24 -1.07
CA SER A 27 4.53 23.98 -0.96
C SER A 27 3.82 23.94 -2.32
N ALA A 28 4.23 24.77 -3.27
CA ALA A 28 3.68 24.76 -4.63
C ALA A 28 4.17 23.53 -5.42
N LYS A 29 5.43 23.12 -5.23
CA LYS A 29 5.96 21.88 -5.81
C LYS A 29 5.24 20.65 -5.27
N VAL A 30 5.00 20.58 -3.96
CA VAL A 30 4.24 19.49 -3.32
C VAL A 30 2.81 19.44 -3.87
N ALA A 31 2.15 20.59 -4.06
CA ALA A 31 0.82 20.63 -4.67
C ALA A 31 0.82 20.12 -6.13
N GLN A 32 1.83 20.50 -6.93
CA GLN A 32 1.98 20.01 -8.30
C GLN A 32 2.26 18.50 -8.33
N LEU A 33 3.17 18.04 -7.48
CA LEU A 33 3.49 16.63 -7.33
C LEU A 33 2.25 15.83 -6.94
N ARG A 34 1.43 16.35 -6.02
CA ARG A 34 0.15 15.73 -5.67
C ARG A 34 -0.82 15.70 -6.84
N ALA A 35 -0.86 16.69 -7.72
CA ALA A 35 -1.74 16.68 -8.90
C ALA A 35 -1.25 15.81 -10.08
N ALA A 36 0.05 15.49 -10.10
CA ALA A 36 0.69 14.74 -11.18
C ALA A 36 0.37 13.24 -11.16
N GLY A 37 0.48 12.60 -12.33
CA GLY A 37 0.40 11.14 -12.47
C GLY A 37 1.64 10.44 -11.89
N ILE A 38 1.57 9.11 -11.70
CA ILE A 38 2.65 8.32 -11.05
C ILE A 38 4.02 8.56 -11.70
N LYS A 39 4.12 8.43 -13.03
CA LYS A 39 5.40 8.60 -13.76
C LYS A 39 5.96 10.02 -13.68
N GLU A 40 5.08 11.01 -13.80
CA GLU A 40 5.45 12.42 -13.69
C GLU A 40 5.93 12.77 -12.27
N ARG A 41 5.29 12.21 -11.23
CA ARG A 41 5.75 12.35 -9.84
C ARG A 41 7.17 11.83 -9.65
N ILE A 42 7.48 10.65 -10.18
CA ILE A 42 8.82 10.06 -10.10
C ILE A 42 9.84 10.97 -10.79
N GLU A 43 9.55 11.39 -12.02
CA GLU A 43 10.43 12.29 -12.77
C GLU A 43 10.66 13.62 -12.04
N MET A 44 9.62 14.20 -11.46
CA MET A 44 9.70 15.42 -10.65
C MET A 44 10.59 15.23 -9.42
N ILE A 45 10.45 14.12 -8.68
CA ILE A 45 11.25 13.85 -7.49
C ILE A 45 12.73 13.66 -7.86
N LEU A 46 13.02 12.88 -8.89
CA LEU A 46 14.39 12.55 -9.27
C LEU A 46 15.12 13.71 -9.95
N SER A 47 14.39 14.59 -10.65
CA SER A 47 14.98 15.71 -11.41
C SER A 47 15.07 17.02 -10.63
N ASP A 48 14.31 17.17 -9.53
CA ASP A 48 14.31 18.40 -8.74
C ASP A 48 15.52 18.43 -7.77
N PRO A 49 16.25 19.56 -7.67
CA PRO A 49 17.33 19.72 -6.69
C PRO A 49 16.90 19.53 -5.23
N GLU A 50 15.61 19.72 -4.92
CA GLU A 50 15.00 19.46 -3.62
C GLU A 50 14.26 18.10 -3.58
N GLY A 51 14.60 17.17 -4.46
CA GLY A 51 13.99 15.84 -4.58
C GLY A 51 13.86 15.09 -3.26
N LYS A 52 14.90 15.15 -2.40
CA LYS A 52 14.86 14.56 -1.04
C LYS A 52 13.75 15.15 -0.17
N LYS A 53 13.50 16.47 -0.26
CA LYS A 53 12.40 17.11 0.49
C LYS A 53 11.04 16.78 -0.09
N LEU A 54 10.95 16.67 -1.42
CA LEU A 54 9.71 16.29 -2.10
C LEU A 54 9.31 14.84 -1.77
N ALA A 55 10.25 13.90 -1.89
CA ALA A 55 10.07 12.51 -1.51
C ALA A 55 9.58 12.41 -0.05
N ARG A 56 10.23 13.10 0.88
CA ARG A 56 9.90 13.08 2.31
C ARG A 56 8.63 13.84 2.70
N SER A 57 8.04 14.59 1.78
CA SER A 57 6.74 15.26 1.99
C SER A 57 5.54 14.37 1.64
N LEU A 58 5.80 13.22 1.03
CA LEU A 58 4.80 12.20 0.73
C LEU A 58 4.59 11.30 1.95
N GLU A 59 3.38 10.77 2.07
CA GLU A 59 3.14 9.69 3.03
C GLU A 59 3.92 8.42 2.63
N PRO A 60 4.33 7.57 3.61
CA PRO A 60 5.06 6.33 3.33
C PRO A 60 4.41 5.44 2.27
N GLN A 61 3.09 5.29 2.33
CA GLN A 61 2.33 4.52 1.34
C GLN A 61 2.40 5.14 -0.06
N GLU A 62 2.36 6.48 -0.18
CA GLU A 62 2.41 7.16 -1.48
C GLU A 62 3.75 6.95 -2.16
N ILE A 63 4.87 7.20 -1.45
CA ILE A 63 6.20 7.00 -2.02
C ILE A 63 6.48 5.52 -2.30
N TYR A 64 5.95 4.62 -1.46
CA TYR A 64 6.06 3.18 -1.69
C TYR A 64 5.42 2.76 -3.03
N TRP A 65 4.25 3.29 -3.37
CA TRP A 65 3.63 3.04 -4.67
C TRP A 65 4.43 3.58 -5.85
N LEU A 66 5.12 4.71 -5.68
CA LEU A 66 6.05 5.21 -6.70
C LEU A 66 7.24 4.27 -6.89
N VAL A 67 7.77 3.71 -5.80
CA VAL A 67 8.84 2.68 -5.88
C VAL A 67 8.35 1.44 -6.63
N LYS A 68 7.08 1.04 -6.46
CA LYS A 68 6.51 -0.15 -7.14
C LYS A 68 6.18 0.04 -8.62
N GLU A 69 6.11 1.28 -9.11
CA GLU A 69 5.98 1.54 -10.56
C GLU A 69 7.32 1.33 -11.29
N LEU A 70 8.44 1.46 -10.57
CA LEU A 70 9.77 1.33 -11.15
C LEU A 70 10.19 -0.13 -11.26
N ALA A 71 11.00 -0.43 -12.28
CA ALA A 71 11.68 -1.72 -12.38
C ALA A 71 12.83 -1.78 -11.37
N ASP A 72 13.21 -2.99 -10.96
CA ASP A 72 14.20 -3.25 -9.89
C ASP A 72 15.57 -2.55 -10.09
N GLU A 73 15.95 -2.24 -11.33
CA GLU A 73 17.21 -1.53 -11.64
C GLU A 73 17.15 -0.02 -11.31
N ASP A 74 15.95 0.57 -11.30
CA ASP A 74 15.74 2.02 -11.17
C ASP A 74 15.17 2.44 -9.80
N VAL A 75 14.89 1.49 -8.89
CA VAL A 75 14.26 1.80 -7.58
C VAL A 75 15.19 2.52 -6.62
N VAL A 76 16.50 2.25 -6.68
CA VAL A 76 17.47 2.68 -5.65
C VAL A 76 17.56 4.20 -5.53
N PRO A 77 17.64 5.00 -6.60
CA PRO A 77 17.63 6.46 -6.50
C PRO A 77 16.43 7.02 -5.73
N LEU A 78 15.24 6.42 -5.88
CA LEU A 78 14.05 6.85 -5.17
C LEU A 78 14.07 6.40 -3.70
N ILE A 79 14.52 5.17 -3.44
CA ILE A 79 14.71 4.64 -2.07
C ILE A 79 15.68 5.53 -1.29
N ALA A 80 16.81 5.94 -1.90
CA ALA A 80 17.83 6.77 -1.26
C ALA A 80 17.32 8.16 -0.82
N LEU A 81 16.19 8.64 -1.38
CA LEU A 81 15.59 9.92 -1.02
C LEU A 81 14.57 9.80 0.13
N SER A 82 14.15 8.58 0.47
CA SER A 82 13.13 8.33 1.49
C SER A 82 13.59 8.77 2.89
N SER A 83 12.64 9.09 3.76
CA SER A 83 12.88 9.28 5.20
C SER A 83 13.02 7.93 5.90
N PRO A 84 13.57 7.90 7.14
CA PRO A 84 13.62 6.66 7.90
C PRO A 84 12.26 6.01 8.15
N GLU A 85 11.25 6.83 8.39
CA GLU A 85 9.87 6.37 8.56
C GLU A 85 9.30 5.76 7.28
N GLN A 86 9.56 6.38 6.12
CA GLN A 86 9.14 5.85 4.82
C GLN A 86 9.84 4.52 4.51
N PHE A 87 11.15 4.43 4.78
CA PHE A 87 11.91 3.21 4.57
C PHE A 87 11.46 2.07 5.51
N CYS A 88 11.20 2.39 6.78
CA CYS A 88 10.65 1.44 7.75
C CYS A 88 9.31 0.86 7.26
N PHE A 89 8.42 1.70 6.71
CA PHE A 89 7.18 1.24 6.09
C PHE A 89 7.43 0.28 4.91
N PHE A 90 8.44 0.53 4.07
CA PHE A 90 8.78 -0.37 2.98
C PHE A 90 9.15 -1.77 3.51
N LEU A 91 9.97 -1.82 4.55
CA LEU A 91 10.36 -3.08 5.19
C LEU A 91 9.16 -3.77 5.86
N ASP A 92 8.28 -3.01 6.51
CA ASP A 92 7.07 -3.56 7.12
C ASP A 92 6.17 -4.24 6.09
N VAL A 93 6.10 -3.71 4.87
CA VAL A 93 5.28 -4.30 3.82
C VAL A 93 5.98 -5.46 3.12
N GLU A 94 7.29 -5.35 2.86
CA GLU A 94 7.99 -6.24 1.93
C GLU A 94 8.64 -7.47 2.56
N LEU A 95 9.02 -7.39 3.83
CA LEU A 95 9.76 -8.47 4.49
C LEU A 95 8.85 -9.62 4.95
N TRP A 96 7.56 -9.56 4.66
CA TRP A 96 6.55 -10.45 5.23
C TRP A 96 5.61 -10.99 4.14
N ASN A 97 5.35 -12.29 4.21
CA ASN A 97 4.24 -12.93 3.49
C ASN A 97 3.20 -13.36 4.52
N GLY A 98 2.12 -12.57 4.65
CA GLY A 98 1.18 -12.68 5.76
C GLY A 98 1.87 -12.44 7.10
N CYS A 99 1.95 -13.50 7.91
CA CYS A 99 2.63 -13.51 9.22
C CYS A 99 4.02 -14.16 9.21
N THR A 100 4.51 -14.59 8.04
CA THR A 100 5.82 -15.28 7.91
C THR A 100 6.86 -14.33 7.36
N TYR A 101 8.02 -14.29 8.00
CA TYR A 101 9.16 -13.50 7.54
C TYR A 101 9.82 -14.11 6.29
N SER A 102 10.13 -13.28 5.29
CA SER A 102 10.77 -13.67 4.04
C SER A 102 12.25 -13.31 4.05
N ARG A 103 13.11 -14.33 4.17
CA ARG A 103 14.58 -14.19 4.10
C ARG A 103 15.05 -13.64 2.76
N GLU A 104 14.45 -14.11 1.67
CA GLU A 104 14.78 -13.68 0.32
C GLU A 104 14.52 -12.19 0.14
N LYS A 105 13.33 -11.71 0.55
CA LYS A 105 12.99 -10.29 0.51
C LYS A 105 13.87 -9.45 1.44
N ALA A 106 14.23 -9.98 2.60
CA ALA A 106 15.16 -9.28 3.48
C ALA A 106 16.52 -9.05 2.82
N MET A 107 17.07 -10.04 2.12
CA MET A 107 18.35 -9.86 1.43
C MET A 107 18.24 -8.91 0.24
N GLU A 108 17.14 -8.94 -0.50
CA GLU A 108 16.83 -7.95 -1.55
C GLU A 108 16.86 -6.52 -0.99
N TRP A 109 16.15 -6.27 0.11
CA TRP A 109 16.04 -4.94 0.73
C TRP A 109 17.31 -4.49 1.45
N VAL A 110 18.09 -5.41 2.04
CA VAL A 110 19.46 -5.12 2.51
C VAL A 110 20.36 -4.74 1.33
N GLY A 111 20.16 -5.36 0.17
CA GLY A 111 20.80 -4.98 -1.09
C GLY A 111 20.51 -3.52 -1.45
N HIS A 112 19.24 -3.13 -1.50
CA HIS A 112 18.85 -1.75 -1.78
C HIS A 112 19.44 -0.76 -0.77
N LEU A 113 19.40 -1.09 0.52
CA LEU A 113 19.96 -0.26 1.60
C LEU A 113 21.45 0.01 1.40
N LEU A 114 22.23 -1.02 1.03
CA LEU A 114 23.67 -0.89 0.83
C LEU A 114 24.03 -0.15 -0.48
N VAL A 115 23.23 -0.33 -1.54
CA VAL A 115 23.47 0.35 -2.84
C VAL A 115 23.04 1.82 -2.80
N ALA A 116 22.05 2.17 -1.96
CA ALA A 116 21.59 3.55 -1.76
C ALA A 116 22.68 4.48 -1.19
N GLY A 117 23.75 3.93 -0.62
CA GLY A 117 24.93 4.66 -0.16
C GLY A 117 25.08 4.72 1.36
N GLU A 118 26.30 5.02 1.81
CA GLU A 118 26.69 4.99 3.21
C GLU A 118 25.94 6.03 4.06
N GLU A 119 25.78 7.26 3.57
CA GLU A 119 25.02 8.31 4.29
C GLU A 119 23.57 7.88 4.55
N PHE A 120 22.93 7.26 3.56
CA PHE A 120 21.57 6.74 3.70
C PHE A 120 21.55 5.58 4.69
N LEU A 121 22.45 4.60 4.56
CA LEU A 121 22.58 3.48 5.48
C LEU A 121 22.71 3.94 6.94
N VAL A 122 23.61 4.88 7.22
CA VAL A 122 23.83 5.40 8.59
C VAL A 122 22.58 6.12 9.10
N GLU A 123 21.92 6.92 8.26
CA GLU A 123 20.65 7.56 8.60
C GLU A 123 19.58 6.50 8.96
N GLN A 124 19.48 5.41 8.19
CA GLN A 124 18.51 4.35 8.46
C GLN A 124 18.85 3.53 9.72
N LEU A 125 20.10 3.13 9.91
CA LEU A 125 20.52 2.31 11.05
C LEU A 125 20.19 2.95 12.41
N TYR A 126 20.18 4.28 12.48
CA TYR A 126 19.82 5.00 13.71
C TYR A 126 18.32 4.90 14.06
N HIS A 127 17.48 4.60 13.08
CA HIS A 127 16.02 4.59 13.22
C HIS A 127 15.37 3.21 13.02
N LEU A 128 16.09 2.25 12.44
CA LEU A 128 15.62 0.87 12.32
C LEU A 128 15.52 0.22 13.69
N ASP A 129 14.46 -0.58 13.86
CA ASP A 129 14.27 -1.34 15.09
C ASP A 129 15.40 -2.33 15.30
N PHE A 130 15.88 -2.40 16.54
CA PHE A 130 16.89 -3.37 16.93
C PHE A 130 16.40 -4.80 16.69
N GLU A 131 15.13 -5.07 16.98
CA GLU A 131 14.50 -6.38 16.83
C GLU A 131 14.46 -6.83 15.38
N LEU A 132 14.21 -5.93 14.43
CA LEU A 132 14.22 -6.26 13.01
C LEU A 132 15.64 -6.59 12.54
N LEU A 133 16.63 -5.76 12.91
CA LEU A 133 18.04 -6.02 12.58
C LEU A 133 18.51 -7.33 13.20
N LEU A 134 18.11 -7.61 14.43
CA LEU A 134 18.40 -8.85 15.13
C LEU A 134 17.75 -10.05 14.43
N LEU A 135 16.50 -9.95 13.99
CA LEU A 135 15.84 -11.00 13.22
C LEU A 135 16.57 -11.28 11.91
N ILE A 136 16.97 -10.22 11.18
CA ILE A 136 17.78 -10.34 9.96
C ILE A 136 19.09 -11.07 10.25
N CYS A 137 19.86 -10.65 11.26
CA CYS A 137 21.10 -11.31 11.65
C CYS A 137 20.86 -12.77 12.06
N ARG A 138 19.81 -13.04 12.85
CA ARG A 138 19.49 -14.38 13.34
C ARG A 138 19.15 -15.35 12.22
N LYS A 139 18.41 -14.90 11.21
CA LYS A 139 17.98 -15.72 10.07
C LYS A 139 19.09 -15.98 9.07
N GLU A 140 20.18 -15.19 9.09
CA GLU A 140 21.27 -15.30 8.12
C GLU A 140 22.62 -15.72 8.71
N LEU A 141 22.79 -15.66 10.04
CA LEU A 141 24.07 -15.89 10.70
C LEU A 141 23.99 -17.02 11.73
N PHE A 142 25.13 -17.69 11.90
CA PHE A 142 25.51 -18.38 13.11
C PHE A 142 26.64 -17.61 13.77
N VAL A 143 26.50 -17.33 15.07
CA VAL A 143 27.47 -16.56 15.84
C VAL A 143 27.98 -17.40 17.01
N GLY A 144 29.30 -17.58 17.08
CA GLY A 144 30.01 -18.18 18.21
C GLY A 144 30.97 -17.21 18.88
N GLY A 145 31.64 -17.65 19.95
CA GLY A 145 32.46 -16.77 20.80
C GLY A 145 31.59 -15.80 21.59
N GLY A 146 32.17 -14.68 22.05
CA GLY A 146 31.48 -13.65 22.81
C GLY A 146 32.22 -13.15 24.07
N VAL A 147 31.68 -12.09 24.69
CA VAL A 147 32.31 -11.46 25.86
C VAL A 147 32.27 -12.42 27.06
N GLY A 148 33.44 -12.92 27.46
CA GLY A 148 33.56 -13.78 28.63
C GLY A 148 33.27 -15.27 28.35
N ASP A 149 33.08 -15.64 27.09
CA ASP A 149 32.97 -17.04 26.71
C ASP A 149 34.37 -17.69 26.68
N VAL A 150 34.47 -18.84 27.34
CA VAL A 150 35.60 -19.74 27.12
C VAL A 150 35.26 -20.51 25.86
N ILE A 151 35.91 -20.16 24.74
CA ILE A 151 35.70 -20.83 23.47
C ILE A 151 35.90 -22.34 23.68
N SER A 152 34.85 -23.11 23.47
CA SER A 152 34.90 -24.56 23.66
C SER A 152 35.82 -25.21 22.62
N ASP A 153 36.33 -26.41 22.91
CA ASP A 153 37.10 -27.19 21.92
C ASP A 153 36.31 -27.44 20.62
N ASP A 154 34.98 -27.52 20.71
CA ASP A 154 34.09 -27.69 19.56
C ASP A 154 33.94 -26.39 18.75
N GLU A 155 33.84 -25.22 19.40
CA GLU A 155 33.86 -23.91 18.72
C GLU A 155 35.23 -23.58 18.10
N CYS A 156 36.33 -23.99 18.75
CA CYS A 156 37.68 -23.87 18.19
C CYS A 156 37.86 -24.73 16.93
N ARG A 157 37.11 -25.83 16.80
CA ARG A 157 37.15 -26.75 15.65
C ARG A 157 36.18 -26.37 14.53
N ALA A 158 35.29 -25.42 14.77
CA ALA A 158 34.35 -24.95 13.76
C ALA A 158 35.10 -24.15 12.68
N GLU A 159 34.70 -24.34 11.42
CA GLU A 159 35.15 -23.50 10.31
C GLU A 159 34.29 -22.23 10.29
N TRP A 160 34.88 -21.14 10.75
CA TRP A 160 34.26 -19.81 10.76
C TRP A 160 34.59 -19.07 9.47
N ASP A 161 33.60 -18.38 8.89
CA ASP A 161 33.78 -17.64 7.64
C ASP A 161 34.48 -16.30 7.88
N HIS A 162 34.15 -15.63 8.99
CA HIS A 162 34.62 -14.28 9.25
C HIS A 162 34.66 -13.91 10.74
N THR A 163 35.48 -12.92 11.06
CA THR A 163 35.45 -12.19 12.32
C THR A 163 35.79 -10.72 12.07
N PHE A 164 35.12 -9.81 12.78
CA PHE A 164 35.32 -8.35 12.66
C PHE A 164 36.09 -7.75 13.85
N ASP A 165 36.07 -8.43 14.99
CA ASP A 165 36.58 -7.93 16.28
C ASP A 165 37.45 -8.94 17.04
N ASP A 166 37.75 -10.10 16.43
CA ASP A 166 38.45 -11.24 17.02
C ASP A 166 37.78 -11.85 18.29
N MET A 167 36.54 -11.47 18.58
CA MET A 167 35.80 -11.94 19.75
C MET A 167 34.53 -12.70 19.38
N PHE A 168 33.81 -12.23 18.35
CA PHE A 168 32.71 -12.95 17.74
C PHE A 168 33.16 -13.60 16.43
N PHE A 169 32.76 -14.85 16.25
CA PHE A 169 33.03 -15.62 15.05
C PHE A 169 31.72 -15.91 14.33
N ILE A 170 31.71 -15.69 13.01
CA ILE A 170 30.49 -15.67 12.22
C ILE A 170 30.61 -16.69 11.08
N THR A 171 29.55 -17.47 10.89
CA THR A 171 29.33 -18.32 9.72
C THR A 171 28.01 -17.91 9.07
N PHE A 172 27.99 -17.75 7.75
CA PHE A 172 26.79 -17.39 7.02
C PHE A 172 25.93 -18.62 6.75
N ARG A 173 24.62 -18.53 6.96
CA ARG A 173 23.69 -19.63 6.68
C ARG A 173 23.55 -19.91 5.18
N ASP A 174 23.71 -18.88 4.35
CA ASP A 174 23.74 -18.99 2.89
C ASP A 174 25.02 -18.32 2.36
N GLU A 175 25.95 -19.13 1.84
CA GLU A 175 27.21 -18.66 1.26
C GLU A 175 27.00 -17.62 0.14
N LYS A 176 25.88 -17.69 -0.60
CA LYS A 176 25.58 -16.73 -1.67
C LYS A 176 25.27 -15.35 -1.13
N GLN A 177 24.58 -15.28 0.01
CA GLN A 177 24.18 -14.03 0.66
C GLN A 177 25.24 -13.53 1.65
N GLY A 178 26.21 -14.39 2.01
CA GLY A 178 27.30 -14.07 2.93
C GLY A 178 28.05 -12.77 2.63
N PRO A 179 28.49 -12.49 1.39
CA PRO A 179 29.15 -11.22 1.06
C PRO A 179 28.28 -9.99 1.28
N LEU A 180 26.97 -10.10 1.06
CA LEU A 180 26.03 -8.99 1.28
C LEU A 180 25.88 -8.71 2.78
N MET A 181 25.62 -9.76 3.55
CA MET A 181 25.48 -9.67 5.01
C MET A 181 26.79 -9.21 5.67
N GLY A 182 27.94 -9.72 5.22
CA GLY A 182 29.25 -9.28 5.68
C GLY A 182 29.48 -7.78 5.48
N ARG A 183 29.06 -7.22 4.34
CA ARG A 183 29.10 -5.76 4.11
C ARG A 183 28.19 -5.00 5.08
N LEU A 184 26.98 -5.48 5.33
CA LEU A 184 26.07 -4.84 6.30
C LEU A 184 26.71 -4.79 7.70
N ILE A 185 27.19 -5.94 8.19
CA ILE A 185 27.82 -6.04 9.51
C ILE A 185 29.08 -5.17 9.59
N ASN A 186 29.90 -5.14 8.54
CA ASN A 186 31.09 -4.29 8.49
C ASN A 186 30.74 -2.80 8.66
N ASN A 187 29.68 -2.34 7.97
CA ASN A 187 29.21 -0.96 8.13
C ASN A 187 28.70 -0.70 9.56
N ILE A 188 27.89 -1.61 10.12
CA ILE A 188 27.40 -1.48 11.50
C ILE A 188 28.58 -1.42 12.48
N TYR A 189 29.58 -2.29 12.33
CA TYR A 189 30.78 -2.31 13.16
C TYR A 189 31.53 -0.97 13.17
N HIS A 190 31.67 -0.33 12.02
CA HIS A 190 32.39 0.94 11.88
C HIS A 190 31.59 2.17 12.32
N HIS A 191 30.26 2.16 12.17
CA HIS A 191 29.42 3.32 12.46
C HIS A 191 28.78 3.28 13.85
N ASP A 192 28.41 2.10 14.34
CA ASP A 192 27.83 1.89 15.66
C ASP A 192 28.31 0.56 16.27
N HIS A 193 29.50 0.61 16.88
CA HIS A 193 30.08 -0.54 17.55
C HIS A 193 29.20 -1.07 18.70
N SER A 194 28.43 -0.20 19.37
CA SER A 194 27.54 -0.65 20.45
C SER A 194 26.37 -1.46 19.89
N LEU A 195 25.81 -1.05 18.74
CA LEU A 195 24.78 -1.81 18.03
C LEU A 195 25.33 -3.16 17.55
N TYR A 196 26.53 -3.17 16.98
CA TYR A 196 27.21 -4.40 16.56
C TYR A 196 27.32 -5.43 17.70
N LEU A 197 27.88 -5.04 18.85
CA LEU A 197 28.05 -5.95 19.99
C LEU A 197 26.69 -6.51 20.48
N ARG A 198 25.67 -5.66 20.55
CA ARG A 198 24.31 -6.07 20.93
C ARG A 198 23.70 -7.05 19.92
N LEU A 199 23.88 -6.82 18.62
CA LEU A 199 23.38 -7.70 17.57
C LEU A 199 24.07 -9.05 17.60
N MET A 200 25.40 -9.10 17.75
CA MET A 200 26.14 -10.37 17.82
C MET A 200 25.73 -11.17 19.06
N GLN A 201 25.64 -10.52 20.22
CA GLN A 201 25.19 -11.16 21.45
C GLN A 201 23.74 -11.65 21.34
N GLY A 202 22.84 -10.84 20.78
CA GLY A 202 21.43 -11.23 20.58
C GLY A 202 21.31 -12.41 19.62
N THR A 203 22.02 -12.35 18.48
CA THR A 203 21.99 -13.38 17.44
C THR A 203 22.41 -14.75 17.97
N LYS A 204 23.33 -14.79 18.93
CA LYS A 204 23.78 -16.01 19.59
C LYS A 204 22.71 -16.62 20.52
N ASN A 205 21.99 -15.79 21.28
CA ASN A 205 21.18 -16.25 22.42
C ASN A 205 19.69 -16.36 22.14
N GLU A 206 19.18 -15.63 21.16
CA GLU A 206 17.75 -15.48 20.93
C GLU A 206 17.14 -16.62 20.10
N ILE A 207 15.85 -16.88 20.33
CA ILE A 207 15.09 -17.93 19.64
C ILE A 207 14.43 -17.36 18.40
N ASP A 208 14.66 -17.99 17.23
CA ASP A 208 14.17 -17.53 15.92
C ASP A 208 12.65 -17.24 15.91
N SER A 209 11.84 -18.10 16.53
CA SER A 209 10.38 -17.96 16.53
C SER A 209 9.88 -16.82 17.42
N GLU A 210 10.52 -16.60 18.57
CA GLU A 210 10.13 -15.53 19.49
C GLU A 210 10.46 -14.16 18.89
N GLN A 211 11.63 -14.05 18.27
CA GLN A 211 12.06 -12.83 17.58
C GLN A 211 11.19 -12.50 16.36
N GLU A 212 10.79 -13.52 15.60
CA GLU A 212 9.88 -13.33 14.46
C GLU A 212 8.50 -12.87 14.93
N GLU A 213 7.93 -13.47 15.99
CA GLU A 213 6.65 -13.02 16.55
C GLU A 213 6.72 -11.58 17.08
N LEU A 214 7.81 -11.21 17.76
CA LEU A 214 8.01 -9.86 18.29
C LEU A 214 8.06 -8.82 17.15
N CYS A 215 8.84 -9.09 16.11
CA CYS A 215 8.91 -8.22 14.93
C CYS A 215 7.55 -8.10 14.24
N TYR A 216 6.82 -9.22 14.12
CA TYR A 216 5.47 -9.21 13.54
C TYR A 216 4.53 -8.30 14.33
N ARG A 217 4.56 -8.34 15.67
CA ARG A 217 3.73 -7.47 16.52
C ARG A 217 4.07 -5.99 16.36
N PHE A 218 5.36 -5.63 16.35
CA PHE A 218 5.77 -4.23 16.15
C PHE A 218 5.37 -3.69 14.78
N ARG A 219 5.63 -4.48 13.74
CA ARG A 219 5.20 -4.19 12.37
C ARG A 219 3.69 -4.01 12.27
N SER A 220 2.90 -4.93 12.85
CA SER A 220 1.44 -4.84 12.85
C SER A 220 0.93 -3.58 13.58
N GLY A 221 1.58 -3.19 14.68
CA GLY A 221 1.26 -1.95 15.39
C GLY A 221 1.50 -0.70 14.53
N ARG A 222 2.68 -0.58 13.92
CA ARG A 222 3.00 0.54 13.03
C ARG A 222 2.07 0.61 11.82
N LEU A 223 1.76 -0.54 11.22
CA LEU A 223 0.81 -0.60 10.11
C LEU A 223 -0.60 -0.18 10.55
N ALA A 224 -1.05 -0.58 11.74
CA ALA A 224 -2.33 -0.16 12.30
C ALA A 224 -2.42 1.35 12.54
N ASP A 225 -1.36 1.96 13.05
CA ASP A 225 -1.26 3.43 13.21
C ASP A 225 -1.36 4.16 11.86
N ARG A 226 -1.02 3.48 10.76
CA ARG A 226 -1.14 3.93 9.37
C ARG A 226 -2.45 3.49 8.69
N GLY A 227 -3.44 3.05 9.45
CA GLY A 227 -4.74 2.66 8.91
C GLY A 227 -4.78 1.30 8.22
N PHE A 228 -3.76 0.45 8.41
CA PHE A 228 -3.77 -0.96 7.99
C PHE A 228 -4.12 -1.84 9.19
N PRO A 229 -5.39 -2.19 9.39
CA PRO A 229 -5.78 -3.00 10.54
C PRO A 229 -5.26 -4.44 10.41
N GLU A 230 -5.29 -5.18 11.52
CA GLU A 230 -5.10 -6.64 11.47
C GLU A 230 -6.15 -7.31 10.56
N TRP A 231 -5.78 -8.46 10.00
CA TRP A 231 -6.58 -9.15 9.00
C TRP A 231 -8.02 -9.45 9.44
N GLU A 232 -8.24 -9.85 10.69
CA GLU A 232 -9.56 -10.15 11.23
C GLU A 232 -10.45 -8.89 11.27
N HIS A 233 -9.91 -7.75 11.68
CA HIS A 233 -10.59 -6.46 11.67
C HIS A 233 -10.83 -5.96 10.24
N ALA A 234 -9.88 -6.21 9.33
CA ALA A 234 -10.02 -5.87 7.92
C ALA A 234 -11.22 -6.57 7.28
N LEU A 235 -11.46 -7.86 7.61
CA LEU A 235 -12.59 -8.63 7.09
C LEU A 235 -13.97 -8.04 7.47
N GLU A 236 -14.05 -7.26 8.54
CA GLU A 236 -15.32 -6.69 8.99
C GLU A 236 -15.97 -5.78 7.94
N ILE A 237 -15.18 -5.15 7.05
CA ILE A 237 -15.72 -4.30 5.98
C ILE A 237 -16.58 -5.12 5.00
N TYR A 238 -16.30 -6.43 4.88
CA TYR A 238 -17.03 -7.35 4.02
C TYR A 238 -18.20 -8.04 4.73
N ARG A 239 -18.58 -7.58 5.92
CA ARG A 239 -19.81 -8.02 6.56
C ARG A 239 -21.01 -7.46 5.79
N SER A 240 -21.70 -8.35 5.07
CA SER A 240 -22.88 -7.99 4.27
C SER A 240 -23.98 -7.36 5.13
N VAL A 241 -24.47 -6.21 4.70
CA VAL A 241 -25.67 -5.55 5.24
C VAL A 241 -26.69 -5.47 4.11
N THR A 242 -27.90 -5.98 4.34
CA THR A 242 -28.97 -5.92 3.34
C THR A 242 -29.55 -4.50 3.29
N PRO A 243 -30.06 -4.05 2.13
CA PRO A 243 -30.77 -2.77 2.03
C PRO A 243 -31.96 -2.66 2.99
N GLU A 244 -32.62 -3.78 3.27
CA GLU A 244 -33.79 -3.84 4.16
C GLU A 244 -33.41 -3.63 5.64
N ASP A 245 -32.23 -4.10 6.04
CA ASP A 245 -31.72 -3.99 7.42
C ASP A 245 -30.94 -2.68 7.65
N PHE A 246 -30.66 -1.92 6.60
CA PHE A 246 -29.84 -0.71 6.68
C PHE A 246 -30.62 0.47 7.25
N VAL A 247 -30.36 0.77 8.53
CA VAL A 247 -30.89 1.96 9.20
C VAL A 247 -29.86 3.08 9.20
N ARG A 248 -30.25 4.26 8.70
CA ARG A 248 -29.37 5.42 8.67
C ARG A 248 -29.05 5.95 10.07
N GLN A 249 -27.81 6.38 10.26
CA GLN A 249 -27.36 7.19 11.36
C GLN A 249 -27.64 8.66 11.06
N ASP A 250 -28.08 9.36 12.10
CA ASP A 250 -28.35 10.79 12.06
C ASP A 250 -27.09 11.64 12.31
N ALA A 251 -26.01 11.02 12.82
CA ALA A 251 -24.73 11.66 13.08
C ALA A 251 -23.60 10.62 13.16
N LYS A 252 -22.38 11.05 12.84
CA LYS A 252 -21.14 10.33 13.10
C LYS A 252 -20.12 11.25 13.76
N ASP A 253 -19.23 10.65 14.54
CA ASP A 253 -18.03 11.34 15.02
C ASP A 253 -16.97 11.36 13.91
N SER A 254 -16.28 12.50 13.77
CA SER A 254 -15.16 12.63 12.83
C SER A 254 -14.02 11.67 13.19
N VAL A 255 -13.52 10.96 12.18
CA VAL A 255 -12.32 10.14 12.32
C VAL A 255 -11.10 11.05 12.27
N ILE A 256 -10.37 11.12 13.38
CA ILE A 256 -9.12 11.87 13.47
C ILE A 256 -7.98 10.86 13.40
N VAL A 257 -7.04 11.11 12.49
CA VAL A 257 -5.81 10.34 12.33
C VAL A 257 -4.61 11.27 12.42
N ASP A 258 -3.47 10.74 12.86
CA ASP A 258 -2.23 11.50 13.06
C ASP A 258 -1.31 11.49 11.81
N PHE A 259 -1.85 11.10 10.66
CA PHE A 259 -1.15 11.09 9.37
C PHE A 259 -1.92 11.92 8.34
N ASP A 260 -1.23 12.47 7.33
CA ASP A 260 -1.92 13.14 6.23
C ASP A 260 -2.63 12.06 5.41
N ALA A 261 -3.92 11.82 5.67
CA ALA A 261 -4.72 10.86 4.92
C ALA A 261 -5.05 11.36 3.51
N ILE A 262 -4.01 11.63 2.73
CA ILE A 262 -4.10 12.16 1.37
C ILE A 262 -3.89 10.98 0.45
N LEU A 263 -4.98 10.52 -0.16
CA LEU A 263 -4.91 9.53 -1.21
C LEU A 263 -4.30 10.18 -2.47
N PRO A 264 -3.37 9.51 -3.17
CA PRO A 264 -2.77 10.07 -4.35
C PRO A 264 -3.83 10.28 -5.46
N VAL A 265 -3.76 11.45 -6.10
CA VAL A 265 -4.73 12.00 -7.06
C VAL A 265 -5.04 11.15 -8.30
N PRO A 266 -4.20 10.21 -8.81
CA PRO A 266 -4.54 9.46 -10.02
C PRO A 266 -5.87 8.67 -9.92
N PHE A 267 -6.32 8.33 -8.71
CA PHE A 267 -7.56 7.57 -8.48
C PHE A 267 -8.81 8.44 -8.34
N PHE A 268 -8.67 9.78 -8.35
CA PHE A 268 -9.79 10.73 -8.33
C PHE A 268 -10.32 11.09 -9.72
N ALA A 269 -9.72 10.57 -10.80
CA ALA A 269 -10.14 10.84 -12.17
C ALA A 269 -11.44 10.10 -12.52
N GLY A 270 -12.56 10.54 -11.94
CA GLY A 270 -13.89 10.07 -12.28
C GLY A 270 -14.96 11.09 -11.94
N ASN A 271 -16.10 10.95 -12.60
CA ASN A 271 -17.28 11.81 -12.42
C ASN A 271 -18.42 11.07 -11.70
N SER A 272 -18.12 10.06 -10.90
CA SER A 272 -19.16 9.34 -10.15
C SER A 272 -19.86 10.26 -9.15
N LEU A 273 -21.10 9.93 -8.76
CA LEU A 273 -21.83 10.67 -7.71
C LEU A 273 -21.01 10.71 -6.42
N PHE A 274 -20.39 9.60 -6.04
CA PHE A 274 -19.52 9.51 -4.86
C PHE A 274 -18.36 10.50 -4.93
N GLN A 275 -17.63 10.56 -6.05
CA GLN A 275 -16.50 11.49 -6.19
C GLN A 275 -16.94 12.96 -6.16
N ARG A 276 -18.06 13.32 -6.81
CA ARG A 276 -18.59 14.69 -6.74
C ARG A 276 -19.05 15.06 -5.33
N ALA A 277 -19.71 14.13 -4.64
CA ALA A 277 -20.15 14.32 -3.26
C ALA A 277 -18.95 14.43 -2.30
N MET A 278 -17.91 13.60 -2.44
CA MET A 278 -16.66 13.70 -1.66
C MET A 278 -15.97 15.06 -1.83
N ASN A 279 -15.92 15.59 -3.06
CA ASN A 279 -15.32 16.90 -3.33
C ASN A 279 -16.15 18.08 -2.79
N SER A 280 -17.44 17.87 -2.57
CA SER A 280 -18.38 18.90 -2.09
C SER A 280 -18.63 18.81 -0.58
N ALA A 281 -18.46 17.63 0.01
CA ALA A 281 -18.62 17.39 1.43
C ALA A 281 -17.52 18.11 2.19
N ASN A 282 -17.90 18.87 3.21
CA ASN A 282 -16.96 19.62 4.04
C ASN A 282 -16.82 18.97 5.42
N CYS A 283 -16.63 17.65 5.43
CA CYS A 283 -16.50 16.86 6.65
C CYS A 283 -15.02 16.58 6.94
N GLU A 284 -14.55 17.03 8.11
CA GLU A 284 -13.24 16.64 8.63
C GLU A 284 -13.20 15.12 8.84
N GLY A 285 -12.09 14.48 8.45
CA GLY A 285 -11.88 13.05 8.63
C GLY A 285 -12.40 12.15 7.50
N LEU A 286 -13.17 12.66 6.53
CA LEU A 286 -13.73 11.82 5.46
C LEU A 286 -12.65 11.17 4.57
N ASN A 287 -11.57 11.89 4.28
CA ASN A 287 -10.42 11.32 3.57
C ASN A 287 -9.71 10.25 4.40
N ALA A 288 -9.64 10.43 5.72
CA ALA A 288 -9.09 9.43 6.64
C ALA A 288 -9.94 8.17 6.69
N GLU A 289 -11.27 8.31 6.75
CA GLU A 289 -12.19 7.17 6.63
C GLU A 289 -11.96 6.41 5.32
N LEU A 290 -11.82 7.12 4.20
CA LEU A 290 -11.63 6.51 2.89
C LEU A 290 -10.27 5.79 2.82
N TYR A 291 -9.22 6.42 3.34
CA TYR A 291 -7.87 5.85 3.41
C TYR A 291 -7.86 4.55 4.23
N CYS A 292 -8.41 4.58 5.45
CA CYS A 292 -8.53 3.39 6.30
C CYS A 292 -9.39 2.30 5.66
N LEU A 293 -10.46 2.65 4.96
CA LEU A 293 -11.32 1.69 4.26
C LEU A 293 -10.58 1.00 3.10
N ILE A 294 -9.82 1.76 2.32
CA ILE A 294 -9.00 1.22 1.23
C ILE A 294 -7.94 0.27 1.78
N ASN A 295 -7.22 0.69 2.81
CA ASN A 295 -6.18 -0.12 3.44
C ASN A 295 -6.76 -1.38 4.09
N SER A 296 -7.93 -1.28 4.70
CA SER A 296 -8.69 -2.45 5.17
C SER A 296 -9.04 -3.41 4.02
N ALA A 297 -9.45 -2.90 2.85
CA ALA A 297 -9.74 -3.74 1.70
C ALA A 297 -8.49 -4.43 1.14
N LEU A 298 -7.35 -3.72 1.09
CA LEU A 298 -6.06 -4.29 0.69
C LEU A 298 -5.66 -5.44 1.61
N VAL A 299 -5.72 -5.24 2.94
CA VAL A 299 -5.40 -6.27 3.93
C VAL A 299 -6.37 -7.45 3.85
N ALA A 300 -7.68 -7.20 3.82
CA ALA A 300 -8.71 -8.25 3.83
C ALA A 300 -8.63 -9.20 2.63
N GLU A 301 -8.07 -8.72 1.52
CA GLU A 301 -7.94 -9.49 0.31
C GLU A 301 -6.64 -10.27 0.20
N ASP A 302 -5.74 -10.10 1.19
CA ASP A 302 -4.43 -10.72 1.25
C ASP A 302 -3.66 -10.55 -0.07
N LYS A 303 -3.82 -9.37 -0.66
CA LYS A 303 -3.19 -9.07 -1.94
C LYS A 303 -1.86 -8.40 -1.70
N SER A 304 -0.86 -8.82 -2.48
CA SER A 304 0.47 -8.22 -2.45
C SER A 304 0.34 -6.71 -2.64
N PHE A 305 0.82 -5.96 -1.66
CA PHE A 305 0.93 -4.50 -1.71
C PHE A 305 1.91 -4.04 -2.80
N SER A 306 2.61 -4.97 -3.45
CA SER A 306 3.64 -4.69 -4.44
C SER A 306 3.11 -4.62 -5.87
N ASP A 307 1.87 -5.04 -6.14
CA ASP A 307 1.27 -5.04 -7.49
C ASP A 307 0.26 -3.90 -7.67
N LEU A 308 0.63 -2.93 -8.52
CA LEU A 308 -0.17 -1.73 -8.78
C LEU A 308 -1.49 -2.04 -9.51
N ASP A 309 -1.55 -3.01 -10.41
CA ASP A 309 -2.79 -3.39 -11.10
C ASP A 309 -3.80 -3.97 -10.09
N THR A 310 -3.27 -4.73 -9.13
CA THR A 310 -4.03 -5.29 -8.03
C THR A 310 -4.54 -4.19 -7.09
N ILE A 311 -3.71 -3.20 -6.76
CA ILE A 311 -4.10 -2.04 -5.95
C ILE A 311 -5.20 -1.24 -6.67
N ASP A 312 -5.04 -0.93 -7.96
CA ASP A 312 -6.06 -0.24 -8.74
C ASP A 312 -7.38 -1.01 -8.74
N SER A 313 -7.35 -2.32 -8.99
CA SER A 313 -8.56 -3.16 -8.91
C SER A 313 -9.24 -3.09 -7.54
N VAL A 314 -8.49 -2.99 -6.45
CA VAL A 314 -9.07 -2.86 -5.10
C VAL A 314 -9.72 -1.49 -4.91
N LEU A 315 -9.02 -0.43 -5.31
CA LEU A 315 -9.51 0.93 -5.30
C LEU A 315 -10.81 1.06 -6.11
N GLN A 316 -10.81 0.66 -7.38
CA GLN A 316 -11.98 0.73 -8.25
C GLN A 316 -13.20 0.04 -7.63
N ARG A 317 -13.00 -1.10 -6.94
CA ARG A 317 -14.09 -1.80 -6.26
C ARG A 317 -14.60 -1.06 -5.03
N VAL A 318 -13.71 -0.50 -4.20
CA VAL A 318 -14.10 0.32 -3.03
C VAL A 318 -14.93 1.52 -3.48
N TYR A 319 -14.45 2.27 -4.47
CA TYR A 319 -15.19 3.38 -5.06
C TYR A 319 -16.52 2.93 -5.68
N GLY A 320 -16.51 1.80 -6.39
CA GLY A 320 -17.69 1.20 -6.98
C GLY A 320 -18.80 0.87 -5.98
N TYR A 321 -18.45 0.21 -4.88
CA TYR A 321 -19.41 -0.17 -3.85
C TYR A 321 -19.93 1.05 -3.09
N LEU A 322 -19.08 2.04 -2.81
CA LEU A 322 -19.50 3.32 -2.23
C LEU A 322 -20.45 4.08 -3.18
N ALA A 323 -20.15 4.11 -4.48
CA ALA A 323 -21.02 4.72 -5.47
C ALA A 323 -22.38 4.04 -5.56
N ILE A 324 -22.42 2.70 -5.60
CA ILE A 324 -23.68 1.93 -5.59
C ILE A 324 -24.51 2.23 -4.34
N ALA A 325 -23.90 2.19 -3.16
CA ALA A 325 -24.58 2.46 -1.90
C ALA A 325 -25.16 3.88 -1.86
N LEU A 326 -24.36 4.86 -2.28
CA LEU A 326 -24.76 6.26 -2.26
C LEU A 326 -25.86 6.55 -3.29
N GLU A 327 -25.77 6.01 -4.50
CA GLU A 327 -26.81 6.13 -5.52
C GLU A 327 -28.11 5.45 -5.08
N HIS A 328 -28.03 4.29 -4.43
CA HIS A 328 -29.19 3.59 -3.88
C HIS A 328 -29.90 4.41 -2.80
N LEU A 329 -29.15 5.06 -1.91
CA LEU A 329 -29.71 5.83 -0.80
C LEU A 329 -30.20 7.23 -1.22
N SER A 330 -29.47 7.92 -2.10
CA SER A 330 -29.79 9.29 -2.52
C SER A 330 -30.77 9.36 -3.70
N GLY A 331 -30.98 8.25 -4.42
CA GLY A 331 -31.72 8.25 -5.68
C GLY A 331 -31.03 9.06 -6.79
N GLY A 332 -29.73 9.34 -6.65
CA GLY A 332 -28.96 10.14 -7.59
C GLY A 332 -28.90 11.63 -7.28
N ASP A 333 -29.52 12.11 -6.18
CA ASP A 333 -29.42 13.50 -5.75
C ASP A 333 -28.08 13.79 -5.04
N GLU A 334 -27.30 14.70 -5.61
CA GLU A 334 -25.99 15.11 -5.09
C GLU A 334 -26.07 15.77 -3.71
N LYS A 335 -27.13 16.54 -3.41
CA LYS A 335 -27.26 17.19 -2.10
C LYS A 335 -27.55 16.19 -1.00
N GLU A 336 -28.37 15.20 -1.31
CA GLU A 336 -28.66 14.10 -0.39
C GLU A 336 -27.42 13.22 -0.19
N ALA A 337 -26.69 12.95 -1.27
CA ALA A 337 -25.42 12.22 -1.23
C ALA A 337 -24.40 12.89 -0.30
N VAL A 338 -24.22 14.22 -0.38
CA VAL A 338 -23.35 14.96 0.54
C VAL A 338 -23.82 14.80 1.99
N ARG A 339 -25.12 14.97 2.27
CA ARG A 339 -25.66 14.80 3.63
C ARG A 339 -25.38 13.40 4.19
N ILE A 340 -25.55 12.37 3.38
CA ILE A 340 -25.26 10.98 3.77
C ILE A 340 -23.78 10.83 4.12
N LEU A 341 -22.85 11.38 3.32
CA LEU A 341 -21.42 11.30 3.62
C LEU A 341 -21.03 12.03 4.92
N GLU A 342 -21.78 13.07 5.30
CA GLU A 342 -21.57 13.81 6.55
C GLU A 342 -22.10 13.08 7.79
N THR A 343 -23.12 12.23 7.65
CA THR A 343 -23.73 11.52 8.81
C THR A 343 -23.39 10.04 8.91
N GLU A 344 -22.89 9.41 7.84
CA GLU A 344 -22.60 7.98 7.78
C GLU A 344 -21.13 7.64 7.61
N TYR A 345 -20.69 6.58 8.29
CA TYR A 345 -19.34 6.04 8.12
C TYR A 345 -19.19 5.35 6.77
N LEU A 346 -18.08 5.62 6.06
CA LEU A 346 -17.81 4.99 4.76
C LEU A 346 -17.77 3.46 4.84
N LYS A 347 -17.32 2.88 5.97
CA LYS A 347 -17.38 1.43 6.23
C LYS A 347 -18.80 0.88 6.11
N ARG A 348 -19.81 1.57 6.66
CA ARG A 348 -21.21 1.13 6.60
C ARG A 348 -21.79 1.24 5.20
N LEU A 349 -21.46 2.31 4.48
CA LEU A 349 -21.86 2.47 3.07
C LEU A 349 -21.23 1.39 2.20
N PHE A 350 -19.95 1.06 2.42
CA PHE A 350 -19.28 -0.03 1.72
C PHE A 350 -19.94 -1.39 2.02
N GLN A 351 -20.27 -1.68 3.27
CA GLN A 351 -20.98 -2.90 3.66
C GLN A 351 -22.35 -3.03 2.99
N LEU A 352 -23.08 -1.92 2.84
CA LEU A 352 -24.34 -1.87 2.10
C LEU A 352 -24.13 -2.13 0.61
N GLY A 353 -23.18 -1.44 -0.02
CA GLY A 353 -22.85 -1.63 -1.44
C GLY A 353 -22.40 -3.06 -1.74
N PHE A 354 -21.56 -3.63 -0.88
CA PHE A 354 -21.16 -5.04 -0.93
C PHE A 354 -22.36 -5.97 -0.73
N GLY A 355 -23.30 -5.65 0.17
CA GLY A 355 -24.51 -6.42 0.40
C GLY A 355 -25.42 -6.48 -0.83
N ILE A 356 -25.64 -5.34 -1.51
CA ILE A 356 -26.38 -5.24 -2.77
C ILE A 356 -25.75 -6.15 -3.85
N ILE A 357 -24.43 -6.05 -4.03
CA ILE A 357 -23.70 -6.88 -5.01
C ILE A 357 -23.68 -8.37 -4.59
N SER A 358 -23.68 -8.66 -3.30
CA SER A 358 -23.71 -10.04 -2.79
C SER A 358 -25.04 -10.74 -3.08
N GLN A 359 -26.17 -10.01 -3.04
CA GLN A 359 -27.46 -10.56 -3.45
C GLN A 359 -27.45 -10.99 -4.93
N LEU A 360 -26.81 -10.18 -5.78
CA LEU A 360 -26.61 -10.49 -7.20
C LEU A 360 -25.80 -11.77 -7.39
N ARG A 361 -24.70 -11.91 -6.63
CA ARG A 361 -23.89 -13.14 -6.62
C ARG A 361 -24.71 -14.36 -6.22
N SER A 362 -25.43 -14.29 -5.09
CA SER A 362 -26.25 -15.42 -4.60
C SER A 362 -27.33 -15.85 -5.61
N ARG A 363 -27.87 -14.92 -6.40
CA ARG A 363 -28.78 -15.23 -7.51
C ARG A 363 -28.05 -15.88 -8.68
N ALA A 364 -26.94 -15.32 -9.12
CA ALA A 364 -26.12 -15.87 -10.20
C ALA A 364 -25.62 -17.30 -9.91
N GLU A 365 -25.35 -17.64 -8.65
CA GLU A 365 -24.96 -18.99 -8.21
C GLU A 365 -26.10 -20.03 -8.36
N ARG A 366 -27.37 -19.61 -8.36
CA ARG A 366 -28.54 -20.50 -8.49
C ARG A 366 -28.91 -20.84 -9.93
N ILE A 367 -28.42 -20.07 -10.90
CA ILE A 367 -28.74 -20.23 -12.32
C ILE A 367 -27.87 -21.34 -12.93
N SER A 368 -28.43 -22.25 -13.74
CA SER A 368 -27.62 -23.24 -14.47
C SER A 368 -26.89 -22.58 -15.63
N SER A 369 -25.61 -22.91 -15.86
CA SER A 369 -24.84 -22.42 -17.03
C SER A 369 -25.07 -23.26 -18.29
N GLU A 370 -25.90 -24.29 -18.24
CA GLU A 370 -26.17 -25.18 -19.38
C GLU A 370 -27.07 -24.49 -20.43
N GLY A 371 -26.63 -24.50 -21.69
CA GLY A 371 -27.41 -23.96 -22.81
C GLY A 371 -27.47 -22.43 -22.92
N ILE A 372 -26.72 -21.71 -22.08
CA ILE A 372 -26.68 -20.24 -22.07
C ILE A 372 -25.73 -19.72 -23.17
N GLU A 373 -26.11 -18.61 -23.80
CA GLU A 373 -25.29 -17.88 -24.76
C GLU A 373 -23.91 -17.51 -24.19
N HIS A 374 -22.87 -17.50 -25.03
CA HIS A 374 -21.48 -17.28 -24.61
C HIS A 374 -21.29 -16.01 -23.78
N ALA A 375 -21.80 -14.86 -24.21
CA ALA A 375 -21.67 -13.59 -23.49
C ALA A 375 -22.35 -13.61 -22.11
N THR A 376 -23.54 -14.21 -22.04
CA THR A 376 -24.30 -14.36 -20.81
C THR A 376 -23.62 -15.32 -19.83
N ASN A 377 -23.00 -16.39 -20.34
CA ASN A 377 -22.20 -17.29 -19.51
C ASN A 377 -20.95 -16.59 -18.95
N ARG A 378 -20.29 -15.73 -19.74
CA ARG A 378 -19.17 -14.89 -19.27
C ARG A 378 -19.61 -13.92 -18.17
N ALA A 379 -20.79 -13.30 -18.31
CA ALA A 379 -21.38 -12.47 -17.26
C ALA A 379 -21.61 -13.26 -15.95
N LEU A 380 -22.20 -14.46 -16.03
CA LEU A 380 -22.42 -15.32 -14.86
C LEU A 380 -21.10 -15.72 -14.17
N ILE A 381 -20.05 -16.02 -14.93
CA ILE A 381 -18.72 -16.32 -14.39
C ILE A 381 -18.18 -15.12 -13.58
N GLY A 382 -18.36 -13.90 -14.08
CA GLY A 382 -17.96 -12.68 -13.37
C GLY A 382 -18.73 -12.48 -12.07
N PHE A 383 -20.05 -12.68 -12.11
CA PHE A 383 -20.94 -12.49 -10.96
C PHE A 383 -20.72 -13.52 -9.84
N ARG A 384 -20.25 -14.73 -10.17
CA ARG A 384 -19.99 -15.82 -9.21
C ARG A 384 -18.67 -15.71 -8.46
N ARG A 385 -17.79 -14.77 -8.80
CA ARG A 385 -16.50 -14.61 -8.13
C ARG A 385 -16.69 -14.21 -6.66
N LYS A 386 -15.70 -14.52 -5.81
CA LYS A 386 -15.67 -14.10 -4.39
C LYS A 386 -15.97 -12.60 -4.25
N TYR A 387 -15.34 -11.81 -5.10
CA TYR A 387 -15.65 -10.41 -5.35
C TYR A 387 -16.25 -10.30 -6.74
N PRO A 388 -17.58 -10.10 -6.86
CA PRO A 388 -18.26 -10.11 -8.15
C PRO A 388 -17.69 -9.04 -9.09
N ARG A 389 -17.44 -9.43 -10.34
CA ARG A 389 -16.93 -8.53 -11.38
C ARG A 389 -17.95 -8.33 -12.49
N PHE A 390 -17.99 -7.12 -13.03
CA PHE A 390 -18.83 -6.77 -14.16
C PHE A 390 -18.20 -7.23 -15.47
N TYR A 391 -19.01 -7.86 -16.33
CA TYR A 391 -18.56 -8.30 -17.65
C TYR A 391 -18.66 -7.15 -18.65
N ARG A 392 -17.52 -6.74 -19.22
CA ARG A 392 -17.42 -5.60 -20.15
C ARG A 392 -18.16 -5.81 -21.47
N GLY A 393 -18.53 -7.05 -21.82
CA GLY A 393 -19.36 -7.29 -23.00
C GLY A 393 -20.77 -6.68 -22.89
N LEU A 394 -21.20 -6.30 -21.68
CA LEU A 394 -22.43 -5.55 -21.43
C LEU A 394 -22.26 -4.02 -21.57
N ASP A 395 -21.02 -3.53 -21.64
CA ASP A 395 -20.74 -2.13 -21.95
C ASP A 395 -21.01 -1.86 -23.45
N GLN A 396 -21.22 -0.58 -23.81
CA GLN A 396 -21.46 -0.16 -25.20
C GLN A 396 -20.31 -0.52 -26.16
N ASP A 397 -19.09 -0.65 -25.63
CA ASP A 397 -17.89 -0.94 -26.40
C ASP A 397 -17.74 -2.45 -26.71
N HIS A 398 -18.54 -3.32 -26.08
CA HIS A 398 -18.56 -4.78 -26.23
C HIS A 398 -17.19 -5.48 -26.14
N VAL A 399 -16.25 -4.88 -25.42
CA VAL A 399 -14.90 -5.45 -25.21
C VAL A 399 -15.00 -6.67 -24.30
N ASP A 400 -14.40 -7.79 -24.70
CA ASP A 400 -14.32 -8.97 -23.82
C ASP A 400 -13.37 -8.71 -22.66
N GLY A 401 -13.81 -9.01 -21.44
CA GLY A 401 -13.04 -8.80 -20.23
C GLY A 401 -13.90 -8.51 -19.01
N TYR A 402 -13.25 -8.31 -17.88
CA TYR A 402 -13.90 -7.99 -16.61
C TYR A 402 -13.38 -6.68 -16.08
N ARG A 403 -14.28 -5.92 -15.44
CA ARG A 403 -13.95 -4.73 -14.65
C ARG A 403 -14.70 -4.77 -13.33
N GLU A 404 -14.33 -3.89 -12.41
CA GLU A 404 -15.13 -3.68 -11.20
C GLU A 404 -16.43 -2.93 -11.54
N PHE A 405 -17.45 -3.10 -10.69
CA PHE A 405 -18.70 -2.34 -10.79
C PHE A 405 -18.41 -0.87 -10.48
N LYS A 406 -18.95 0.06 -11.28
CA LYS A 406 -18.69 1.51 -11.13
C LYS A 406 -19.83 2.28 -10.47
N GLY A 407 -21.05 1.74 -10.50
CA GLY A 407 -22.24 2.41 -9.99
C GLY A 407 -23.49 1.54 -10.10
N LEU A 408 -24.63 2.10 -9.71
CA LEU A 408 -25.91 1.40 -9.65
C LEU A 408 -26.43 1.00 -11.03
N ALA A 409 -26.09 1.75 -12.08
CA ALA A 409 -26.43 1.40 -13.46
C ALA A 409 -25.86 0.03 -13.89
N ASP A 410 -24.62 -0.28 -13.50
CA ASP A 410 -24.00 -1.59 -13.78
C ASP A 410 -24.74 -2.71 -13.04
N PHE A 411 -25.13 -2.45 -11.78
CA PHE A 411 -25.93 -3.38 -11.01
C PHE A 411 -27.31 -3.61 -11.65
N GLN A 412 -27.99 -2.55 -12.10
CA GLN A 412 -29.29 -2.66 -12.77
C GLN A 412 -29.20 -3.44 -14.08
N ALA A 413 -28.15 -3.23 -14.88
CA ALA A 413 -27.91 -3.99 -16.10
C ALA A 413 -27.71 -5.48 -15.80
N ALA A 414 -26.91 -5.79 -14.78
CA ALA A 414 -26.67 -7.16 -14.34
C ALA A 414 -27.92 -7.81 -13.71
N ASP A 415 -28.70 -7.06 -12.92
CA ASP A 415 -29.98 -7.51 -12.35
C ASP A 415 -31.01 -7.81 -13.44
N ALA A 416 -31.13 -6.94 -14.45
CA ALA A 416 -32.02 -7.17 -15.59
C ALA A 416 -31.66 -8.44 -16.36
N LEU A 417 -30.36 -8.69 -16.55
CA LEU A 417 -29.87 -9.93 -17.17
C LEU A 417 -30.24 -11.16 -16.34
N LEU A 418 -30.05 -11.11 -15.01
CA LEU A 418 -30.42 -12.22 -14.13
C LEU A 418 -31.93 -12.47 -14.11
N ARG A 419 -32.76 -11.43 -14.07
CA ARG A 419 -34.23 -11.57 -14.12
C ARG A 419 -34.69 -12.28 -15.40
N ASN A 420 -34.10 -11.92 -16.55
CA ASN A 420 -34.40 -12.58 -17.82
C ASN A 420 -34.04 -14.07 -17.83
N LEU A 421 -33.05 -14.49 -17.02
CA LEU A 421 -32.65 -15.89 -16.88
C LEU A 421 -33.45 -16.65 -15.81
N GLU A 422 -34.00 -15.94 -14.83
CA GLU A 422 -34.81 -16.52 -13.75
C GLU A 422 -36.27 -16.78 -14.19
N GLY A 423 -36.78 -16.02 -15.16
CA GLY A 423 -38.11 -16.19 -15.74
C GLY A 423 -39.15 -15.18 -15.26
#